data_AF-A0AAP4D4A6-F1
#
_entry.id   AF-A0AAP4D4A6-F1
#
_cell.length_a   1.000
_cell.length_b   1.000
_cell.length_c   1.000
_cell.angle_alpha   90.00
_cell.angle_beta   90.00
_cell.angle_gamma   90.00
#
_symmetry.space_group_name_H-M   'P 1'
#
loop_
_entity.id
_entity.type
_entity.pdbx_description
1 polymer ?
#
loop_
_entity_poly.entity_id
_entity_poly.type
_entity_poly.pdbx_seq_one_letter_code
_entity_poly.pdbx_strand_id
1 'polypeptide(L)'
;MDYAINEASGKLVSASQALRYSRYICPVCKKGVSLRRGKIIPPYFAHFRGYGTLDCENFVPAHLSFTTKENINDIVKRRMELRLLISTAKKIREWSLELALPTCNLCQAKVILDVGGRSQTIDMRGMVTRRQISAELSARPYRIVSFTGNPDPEFVREVERECPGLPSIGAAVFTAMGGGASNGFPLAQELRCTETFAFLWREPASPGFPDELDIDSLVSRQGWNLAIVTIPETLSPESISWLNSFTQLPIVPAKASITAIWPFQTQDISINQVECIHSNFLLLSANMISTPPNETGPTMCAQGASSVLSAIGVEKSPAFFTLTPDNSDIVGVSASNDQDIKKYYSFFTNKIKNHKYPSVDLVYTKKNGAREIVSLHQRRCVELTMEARLLGYKLEYLSMPSGAEGTAKIQRKIDISRINLFSSDHVAPHDSNMRLLRSDAFSKLSECLSDVSYNLDIEFKGLGELHLTGFKKLGKDIVVSNEISSSLRLRILSFILQMQSINNEVVMINDSKLLEVLGKLNPKKHLLPHYRALVKEVVASGFEFNRFR
;
A
#
# COMPACT_ATOMS: atom_id res chain seq x y z
N MET A 1 36.54 7.33 -9.64
CA MET A 1 36.23 8.45 -10.55
C MET A 1 35.71 9.62 -9.76
N ASP A 2 36.18 10.82 -10.07
CA ASP A 2 35.91 12.00 -9.23
C ASP A 2 34.64 12.75 -9.64
N TYR A 3 34.07 12.42 -10.79
CA TYR A 3 32.87 13.05 -11.33
C TYR A 3 31.88 12.02 -11.87
N ALA A 4 30.59 12.31 -11.72
CA ALA A 4 29.52 11.55 -12.33
C ALA A 4 28.35 12.46 -12.71
N ILE A 5 27.53 12.04 -13.67
CA ILE A 5 26.33 12.80 -14.05
C ILE A 5 25.22 12.43 -13.09
N ASN A 6 24.63 13.42 -12.41
CA ASN A 6 23.42 13.19 -11.62
C ASN A 6 22.25 12.92 -12.59
N GLU A 7 21.66 11.74 -12.49
CA GLU A 7 20.66 11.26 -13.46
C GLU A 7 19.40 12.13 -13.47
N ALA A 8 19.03 12.73 -12.33
CA ALA A 8 17.83 13.56 -12.23
C ALA A 8 18.04 14.98 -12.78
N SER A 9 19.22 15.57 -12.58
CA SER A 9 19.50 16.94 -13.05
C SER A 9 20.25 17.01 -14.39
N GLY A 10 20.74 15.88 -14.89
CA GLY A 10 21.59 15.81 -16.08
C GLY A 10 22.96 16.50 -15.95
N LYS A 11 23.30 17.03 -14.78
CA LYS A 11 24.54 17.80 -14.55
C LYS A 11 25.69 16.92 -14.10
N LEU A 12 26.90 17.26 -14.53
CA LEU A 12 28.14 16.66 -14.03
C LEU A 12 28.41 17.18 -12.61
N VAL A 13 28.61 16.28 -11.65
CA VAL A 13 28.78 16.56 -10.22
C VAL A 13 30.08 15.92 -9.74
N SER A 14 30.88 16.66 -8.96
CA SER A 14 32.06 16.11 -8.28
C SER A 14 31.66 15.25 -7.08
N ALA A 15 32.40 14.17 -6.82
CA ALA A 15 32.17 13.26 -5.70
C ALA A 15 32.21 13.96 -4.32
N SER A 16 32.97 15.06 -4.22
CA SER A 16 33.03 15.89 -2.99
C SER A 16 31.73 16.64 -2.70
N GLN A 17 30.98 16.99 -3.73
CA GLN A 17 29.71 17.73 -3.68
C GLN A 17 28.50 16.82 -3.92
N ALA A 18 28.74 15.51 -4.05
CA ALA A 18 27.72 14.53 -4.36
C ALA A 18 26.93 14.11 -3.11
N LEU A 19 25.63 13.93 -3.29
CA LEU A 19 24.71 13.48 -2.26
C LEU A 19 24.70 11.95 -2.21
N ARG A 20 24.81 11.36 -1.02
CA ARG A 20 24.98 9.91 -0.81
C ARG A 20 23.87 9.06 -1.42
N TYR A 21 22.64 9.56 -1.42
CA TYR A 21 21.45 8.82 -1.87
C TYR A 21 20.94 9.25 -3.26
N SER A 22 21.71 10.07 -3.98
CA SER A 22 21.36 10.45 -5.36
C SER A 22 21.80 9.40 -6.39
N ARG A 23 21.12 9.38 -7.55
CA ARG A 23 21.51 8.52 -8.68
C ARG A 23 22.54 9.21 -9.56
N TYR A 24 23.60 8.47 -9.86
CA TYR A 24 24.69 8.93 -10.68
C TYR A 24 24.97 7.93 -11.79
N ILE A 25 25.28 8.44 -12.98
CA ILE A 25 25.72 7.65 -14.12
C ILE A 25 27.13 8.08 -14.52
N CYS A 26 27.92 7.11 -14.95
CA CYS A 26 29.24 7.35 -15.51
C CYS A 26 29.11 8.26 -16.74
N PRO A 27 29.90 9.35 -16.84
CA PRO A 27 29.84 10.24 -17.99
C PRO A 27 30.29 9.54 -19.29
N VAL A 28 31.13 8.50 -19.17
CA VAL A 28 31.71 7.73 -20.28
C VAL A 28 30.77 6.62 -20.74
N CYS A 29 30.55 5.59 -19.92
CA CYS A 29 29.79 4.39 -20.32
C CYS A 29 28.27 4.48 -20.06
N LYS A 30 27.80 5.57 -19.46
CA LYS A 30 26.39 5.82 -19.07
C LYS A 30 25.78 4.76 -18.12
N LYS A 31 26.59 3.88 -17.54
CA LYS A 31 26.15 2.90 -16.53
C LYS A 31 26.10 3.53 -15.14
N GLY A 32 25.26 2.97 -14.27
CA GLY A 32 25.08 3.44 -12.90
C GLY A 32 26.36 3.35 -12.07
N VAL A 33 26.61 4.40 -11.28
CA VAL A 33 27.73 4.49 -10.34
C VAL A 33 27.23 4.90 -8.95
N SER A 34 27.87 4.36 -7.92
CA SER A 34 27.57 4.65 -6.51
C SER A 34 28.62 5.57 -5.92
N LEU A 35 28.21 6.58 -5.13
CA LEU A 35 29.14 7.38 -4.34
C LEU A 35 29.68 6.56 -3.17
N ARG A 36 31.00 6.45 -3.07
CA ARG A 36 31.72 5.86 -1.94
C ARG A 36 32.41 6.98 -1.17
N ARG A 37 32.12 7.08 0.13
CA ARG A 37 32.70 8.06 1.04
C ARG A 37 32.82 7.45 2.42
N GLY A 38 33.95 7.67 3.09
CA GLY A 38 34.18 7.23 4.47
C GLY A 38 34.90 8.29 5.29
N LYS A 39 35.12 8.04 6.59
CA LYS A 39 35.87 8.96 7.47
C LYS A 39 37.33 9.16 7.04
N ILE A 40 37.91 8.14 6.39
CA ILE A 40 39.32 8.10 5.96
C ILE A 40 39.43 8.08 4.43
N ILE A 41 38.36 7.67 3.73
CA ILE A 41 38.36 7.47 2.28
C ILE A 41 37.79 8.72 1.60
N PRO A 42 38.56 9.41 0.73
CA PRO A 42 38.07 10.56 0.00
C PRO A 42 36.85 10.17 -0.86
N PRO A 43 35.86 11.04 -1.04
CA PRO A 43 34.68 10.72 -1.82
C PRO A 43 35.04 10.41 -3.28
N TYR A 44 34.58 9.28 -3.81
CA TYR A 44 34.71 8.93 -5.23
C TYR A 44 33.49 8.14 -5.71
N PHE A 45 33.20 8.16 -7.00
CA PHE A 45 32.20 7.28 -7.60
C PHE A 45 32.82 5.97 -8.08
N ALA A 46 32.07 4.88 -7.91
CA ALA A 46 32.44 3.55 -8.32
C ALA A 46 31.31 2.87 -9.08
N HIS A 47 31.65 2.22 -10.19
CA HIS A 47 30.71 1.37 -10.92
C HIS A 47 30.22 0.21 -10.07
N PHE A 48 29.00 -0.25 -10.32
CA PHE A 48 28.56 -1.55 -9.82
C PHE A 48 29.42 -2.67 -10.42
N ARG A 49 29.58 -3.77 -9.68
CA ARG A 49 30.43 -4.90 -10.11
C ARG A 49 29.96 -5.40 -11.49
N GLY A 50 30.87 -5.40 -12.47
CA GLY A 50 30.60 -5.85 -13.85
C GLY A 50 30.05 -4.81 -14.81
N TYR A 51 29.90 -3.53 -14.40
CA TYR A 51 29.30 -2.48 -15.24
C TYR A 51 30.30 -1.51 -15.89
N GLY A 52 31.51 -1.37 -15.35
CA GLY A 52 32.54 -0.49 -15.92
C GLY A 52 33.09 -1.01 -17.24
N THR A 53 33.57 -0.11 -18.10
CA THR A 53 34.31 -0.43 -19.33
C THR A 53 35.77 0.00 -19.18
N LEU A 54 36.66 -0.48 -20.07
CA LEU A 54 38.08 -0.10 -20.07
C LEU A 54 38.31 1.42 -20.21
N ASP A 55 37.39 2.11 -20.88
CA ASP A 55 37.45 3.57 -21.06
C ASP A 55 37.01 4.35 -19.81
N CYS A 56 36.57 3.66 -18.76
CA CYS A 56 36.14 4.30 -17.51
C CYS A 56 37.33 4.64 -16.62
N GLU A 57 37.30 5.84 -16.04
CA GLU A 57 38.30 6.30 -15.08
C GLU A 57 38.39 5.34 -13.87
N ASN A 58 39.62 4.92 -13.53
CA ASN A 58 39.90 3.96 -12.45
C ASN A 58 39.23 2.58 -12.61
N PHE A 59 39.02 2.12 -13.84
CA PHE A 59 38.54 0.76 -14.11
C PHE A 59 39.57 -0.30 -13.66
N VAL A 60 39.12 -1.24 -12.82
CA VAL A 60 39.91 -2.39 -12.38
C VAL A 60 39.22 -3.68 -12.83
N PRO A 61 39.86 -4.55 -13.64
CA PRO A 61 39.30 -5.83 -14.05
C PRO A 61 39.01 -6.72 -12.84
N ALA A 62 37.91 -7.46 -12.87
CA ALA A 62 37.42 -8.28 -11.76
C ALA A 62 38.33 -9.47 -11.35
N HIS A 63 39.51 -9.60 -11.95
CA HIS A 63 40.43 -10.74 -11.79
C HIS A 63 41.64 -10.47 -10.89
N LEU A 64 41.74 -9.27 -10.30
CA LEU A 64 42.80 -8.96 -9.34
C LEU A 64 42.26 -9.00 -7.91
N SER A 65 42.41 -10.16 -7.28
CA SER A 65 42.16 -10.40 -5.86
C SER A 65 43.18 -9.60 -5.03
N PHE A 66 42.82 -8.40 -4.58
CA PHE A 66 43.59 -7.73 -3.55
C PHE A 66 43.37 -8.43 -2.21
N THR A 67 44.43 -9.02 -1.69
CA THR A 67 44.57 -9.49 -0.30
C THR A 67 44.16 -8.36 0.64
N THR A 68 43.07 -8.58 1.36
CA THR A 68 42.54 -7.63 2.36
C THR A 68 43.49 -7.62 3.55
N LYS A 69 44.20 -6.50 3.71
CA LYS A 69 44.94 -6.22 4.95
C LYS A 69 43.96 -5.97 6.09
N GLU A 70 44.31 -6.58 7.21
CA GLU A 70 43.76 -6.54 8.56
C GLU A 70 43.03 -5.22 8.90
N ASN A 71 41.74 -5.35 9.23
CA ASN A 71 41.01 -4.30 9.92
C ASN A 71 41.06 -4.57 11.44
N ILE A 72 41.28 -3.48 12.16
CA ILE A 72 41.42 -3.33 13.61
C ILE A 72 40.23 -4.00 14.32
N ASN A 73 40.54 -4.96 15.20
CA ASN A 73 39.59 -5.76 15.98
C ASN A 73 38.91 -4.94 17.07
N ASP A 74 37.72 -4.40 16.80
CA ASP A 74 36.67 -4.41 17.81
C ASP A 74 36.00 -5.79 17.73
N ILE A 75 36.24 -6.66 18.71
CA ILE A 75 35.59 -7.98 18.77
C ILE A 75 34.10 -7.75 19.05
N VAL A 76 33.29 -7.67 18.00
CA VAL A 76 31.84 -7.69 18.11
C VAL A 76 31.44 -9.08 18.58
N LYS A 77 31.16 -9.22 19.88
CA LYS A 77 30.70 -10.48 20.46
C LYS A 77 29.39 -10.92 19.82
N ARG A 78 29.28 -12.20 19.47
CA ARG A 78 28.06 -12.81 18.93
C ARG A 78 27.05 -13.02 20.06
N ARG A 79 25.79 -12.59 19.89
CA ARG A 79 24.79 -12.61 20.98
C ARG A 79 23.57 -13.44 20.63
N MET A 80 22.94 -14.02 21.65
CA MET A 80 21.58 -14.55 21.55
C MET A 80 20.59 -13.39 21.60
N GLU A 81 19.51 -13.48 20.84
CA GLU A 81 18.46 -12.47 20.79
C GLU A 81 17.13 -13.05 21.26
N LEU A 82 16.51 -12.39 22.24
CA LEU A 82 15.15 -12.70 22.65
C LEU A 82 14.14 -12.07 21.67
N ARG A 83 13.15 -12.84 21.24
CA ARG A 83 12.14 -12.44 20.26
C ARG A 83 10.74 -12.86 20.73
N LEU A 84 9.74 -12.05 20.40
CA LEU A 84 8.33 -12.30 20.70
C LEU A 84 7.60 -12.80 19.45
N LEU A 85 6.91 -13.93 19.56
CA LEU A 85 6.07 -14.47 18.50
C LEU A 85 4.60 -14.21 18.86
N ILE A 86 3.84 -13.63 17.93
CA ILE A 86 2.39 -13.44 18.06
C ILE A 86 1.74 -14.12 16.86
N SER A 87 0.92 -15.14 17.12
CA SER A 87 0.25 -15.91 16.07
C SER A 87 -0.92 -15.13 15.48
N THR A 88 -0.95 -15.04 14.15
CA THR A 88 -2.05 -14.41 13.38
C THR A 88 -3.14 -15.41 12.98
N ALA A 89 -2.95 -16.71 13.26
CA ALA A 89 -3.74 -17.79 12.67
C ALA A 89 -5.02 -18.19 13.44
N LYS A 90 -5.34 -17.56 14.58
CA LYS A 90 -6.55 -17.87 15.38
C LYS A 90 -7.24 -16.60 15.87
N LYS A 91 -8.55 -16.70 16.15
CA LYS A 91 -9.36 -15.65 16.83
C LYS A 91 -8.79 -15.23 18.20
N ILE A 92 -7.90 -16.04 18.78
CA ILE A 92 -7.16 -15.73 20.00
C ILE A 92 -5.70 -15.58 19.57
N ARG A 93 -5.15 -14.36 19.70
CA ARG A 93 -3.74 -14.04 19.39
C ARG A 93 -2.82 -14.69 20.43
N GLU A 94 -2.58 -16.00 20.27
CA GLU A 94 -1.62 -16.75 21.08
C GLU A 94 -0.20 -16.20 20.87
N TRP A 95 0.59 -16.07 21.95
CA TRP A 95 1.94 -15.52 21.90
C TRP A 95 2.95 -16.35 22.72
N SER A 96 4.22 -16.27 22.34
CA SER A 96 5.34 -17.00 22.98
C SER A 96 6.67 -16.26 22.80
N LEU A 97 7.69 -16.65 23.57
CA LEU A 97 9.06 -16.17 23.38
C LEU A 97 9.94 -17.18 22.67
N GLU A 98 10.89 -16.66 21.91
CA GLU A 98 11.94 -17.43 21.25
C GLU A 98 13.31 -16.81 21.49
N LEU A 99 14.34 -17.66 21.56
CA LEU A 99 15.74 -17.27 21.52
C LEU A 99 16.28 -17.57 20.13
N ALA A 100 16.70 -16.53 19.42
CA ALA A 100 17.47 -16.67 18.20
C ALA A 100 18.96 -16.80 18.55
N LEU A 101 19.55 -17.92 18.14
CA LEU A 101 20.94 -18.23 18.39
C LEU A 101 21.85 -17.64 17.32
N PRO A 102 23.06 -17.17 17.69
CA PRO A 102 24.04 -16.72 16.72
C PRO A 102 24.54 -17.90 15.87
N THR A 103 24.98 -17.60 14.65
CA THR A 103 25.48 -18.62 13.73
C THR A 103 26.91 -19.04 14.08
N CYS A 104 27.23 -20.31 13.79
CA CYS A 104 28.58 -20.87 13.93
C CYS A 104 29.00 -21.60 12.65
N ASN A 105 30.29 -21.85 12.51
CA ASN A 105 30.76 -22.73 11.44
C ASN A 105 30.28 -24.18 11.70
N LEU A 106 30.25 -24.98 10.63
CA LEU A 106 29.86 -26.38 10.73
C LEU A 106 30.81 -27.11 11.69
N CYS A 107 30.27 -27.62 12.81
CA CYS A 107 31.04 -28.35 13.83
C CYS A 107 30.24 -29.53 14.38
N GLN A 108 30.95 -30.54 14.89
CA GLN A 108 30.34 -31.73 15.51
C GLN A 108 30.27 -31.55 17.02
N ALA A 109 29.36 -30.69 17.45
CA ALA A 109 29.18 -30.35 18.86
C ALA A 109 27.72 -30.13 19.20
N LYS A 110 27.44 -30.15 20.51
CA LYS A 110 26.16 -29.75 21.06
C LYS A 110 26.35 -28.63 22.07
N VAL A 111 25.44 -27.67 22.05
CA VAL A 111 25.34 -26.60 23.05
C VAL A 111 24.19 -26.91 24.00
N ILE A 112 24.44 -26.75 25.30
CA ILE A 112 23.44 -26.90 26.36
C ILE A 112 23.05 -25.50 26.81
N LEU A 113 21.77 -25.16 26.65
CA LEU A 113 21.21 -23.86 26.98
C LEU A 113 20.27 -23.98 28.18
N ASP A 114 20.29 -22.98 29.04
CA ASP A 114 19.24 -22.69 30.01
C ASP A 114 18.28 -21.67 29.35
N VAL A 115 17.09 -22.12 29.00
CA VAL A 115 16.07 -21.32 28.31
C VAL A 115 15.03 -20.74 29.27
N GLY A 116 15.44 -20.45 30.52
CA GLY A 116 14.61 -19.80 31.52
C GLY A 116 14.12 -20.77 32.60
N GLY A 117 15.01 -21.65 33.09
CA GLY A 117 14.71 -22.69 34.07
C GLY A 117 14.52 -24.09 33.48
N ARG A 118 14.48 -24.20 32.15
CA ARG A 118 14.51 -25.47 31.41
C ARG A 118 15.83 -25.60 30.67
N SER A 119 16.47 -26.76 30.76
CA SER A 119 17.68 -27.04 29.96
C SER A 119 17.30 -27.62 28.60
N GLN A 120 17.96 -27.16 27.53
CA GLN A 120 17.76 -27.64 26.17
C GLN A 120 19.10 -27.90 25.49
N THR A 121 19.26 -29.10 24.94
CA THR A 121 20.46 -29.48 24.19
C THR A 121 20.21 -29.31 22.70
N ILE A 122 21.14 -28.65 22.00
CA ILE A 122 21.00 -28.28 20.58
C ILE A 122 22.23 -28.75 19.81
N ASP A 123 21.99 -29.39 18.67
CA ASP A 123 23.04 -29.75 17.71
C ASP A 123 23.53 -28.50 16.96
N MET A 124 24.83 -28.21 17.07
CA MET A 124 25.45 -27.03 16.47
C MET A 124 25.57 -27.12 14.94
N ARG A 125 25.41 -28.30 14.32
CA ARG A 125 25.32 -28.43 12.86
C ARG A 125 24.15 -27.65 12.28
N GLY A 126 23.07 -27.52 13.06
CA GLY A 126 21.90 -26.73 12.69
C GLY A 126 22.02 -25.23 12.95
N MET A 127 23.18 -24.75 13.43
CA MET A 127 23.45 -23.34 13.71
C MET A 127 24.30 -22.67 12.62
N VAL A 128 24.53 -23.34 11.48
CA VAL A 128 25.12 -22.70 10.29
C VAL A 128 24.20 -21.60 9.76
N THR A 129 22.89 -21.82 9.87
CA THR A 129 21.85 -20.80 9.65
C THR A 129 21.25 -20.38 11.00
N ARG A 130 20.54 -19.23 11.00
CA ARG A 130 19.92 -18.71 12.22
C ARG A 130 18.91 -19.72 12.75
N ARG A 131 19.14 -20.21 13.97
CA ARG A 131 18.27 -21.17 14.64
C ARG A 131 17.48 -20.48 15.74
N GLN A 132 16.19 -20.77 15.82
CA GLN A 132 15.28 -20.25 16.84
C GLN A 132 14.79 -21.40 17.72
N ILE A 133 14.66 -21.14 19.02
CA ILE A 133 14.16 -22.09 20.00
C ILE A 133 13.15 -21.42 20.93
N SER A 134 12.15 -22.16 21.40
CA SER A 134 11.20 -21.63 22.37
C SER A 134 11.85 -21.37 23.73
N ALA A 135 11.59 -20.18 24.28
CA ALA A 135 12.09 -19.72 25.57
C ALA A 135 10.95 -19.62 26.59
N GLU A 136 11.26 -19.91 27.85
CA GLU A 136 10.33 -19.77 28.97
C GLU A 136 10.28 -18.33 29.48
N LEU A 137 9.14 -17.91 30.05
CA LEU A 137 8.99 -16.57 30.62
C LEU A 137 9.79 -16.45 31.91
N SER A 138 10.95 -15.79 31.84
CA SER A 138 11.90 -15.70 32.96
C SER A 138 12.47 -14.30 33.11
N ALA A 139 12.55 -13.83 34.35
CA ALA A 139 13.33 -12.65 34.72
C ALA A 139 14.82 -12.95 34.91
N ARG A 140 15.19 -14.23 35.06
CA ARG A 140 16.59 -14.67 35.10
C ARG A 140 17.16 -14.72 33.67
N PRO A 141 18.46 -14.45 33.49
CA PRO A 141 19.11 -14.54 32.18
C PRO A 141 19.00 -15.93 31.56
N TYR A 142 18.85 -15.96 30.24
CA TYR A 142 19.05 -17.15 29.42
C TYR A 142 20.54 -17.33 29.17
N ARG A 143 21.05 -18.56 29.20
CA ARG A 143 22.50 -18.76 29.13
C ARG A 143 22.96 -20.05 28.49
N ILE A 144 24.13 -19.97 27.88
CA ILE A 144 24.91 -21.13 27.46
C ILE A 144 25.58 -21.73 28.69
N VAL A 145 25.12 -22.91 29.10
CA VAL A 145 25.64 -23.63 30.26
C VAL A 145 26.97 -24.29 29.91
N SER A 146 27.01 -25.02 28.80
CA SER A 146 28.20 -25.77 28.37
C SER A 146 28.15 -26.17 26.90
N PHE A 147 29.30 -26.60 26.40
CA PHE A 147 29.46 -27.23 25.09
C PHE A 147 29.94 -28.68 25.29
N THR A 148 29.55 -29.57 24.38
CA THR A 148 30.00 -30.96 24.35
C THR A 148 30.43 -31.34 22.94
N GLY A 149 31.43 -32.23 22.80
CA GLY A 149 32.03 -32.59 21.52
C GLY A 149 33.13 -31.61 21.09
N ASN A 150 33.20 -31.30 19.79
CA ASN A 150 34.24 -30.45 19.21
C ASN A 150 33.62 -29.15 18.66
N PRO A 151 33.30 -28.16 19.53
CA PRO A 151 32.66 -26.91 19.11
C PRO A 151 33.63 -26.02 18.33
N ASP A 152 33.08 -25.18 17.44
CA ASP A 152 33.83 -24.15 16.73
C ASP A 152 34.57 -23.23 17.73
N PRO A 153 35.92 -23.23 17.75
CA PRO A 153 36.69 -22.45 18.73
C PRO A 153 36.48 -20.94 18.57
N GLU A 154 36.25 -20.45 17.35
CA GLU A 154 35.99 -19.04 17.08
C GLU A 154 34.67 -18.62 17.72
N PHE A 155 33.62 -19.42 17.50
CA PHE A 155 32.32 -19.23 18.13
C PHE A 155 32.41 -19.21 19.66
N VAL A 156 33.10 -20.18 20.26
CA VAL A 156 33.23 -20.29 21.74
C VAL A 156 33.93 -19.07 22.33
N ARG A 157 34.90 -18.49 21.62
CA ARG A 157 35.65 -17.30 22.04
C ARG A 157 34.81 -16.02 21.93
N GLU A 158 33.96 -15.93 20.92
CA GLU A 158 33.25 -14.69 20.56
C GLU A 158 31.82 -14.62 21.08
N VAL A 159 31.22 -15.76 21.45
CA VAL A 159 29.82 -15.80 21.88
C VAL A 159 29.66 -15.26 23.30
N GLU A 160 28.68 -14.37 23.46
CA GLU A 160 28.20 -13.96 24.76
C GLU A 160 27.35 -15.07 25.35
N ARG A 161 27.77 -15.59 26.51
CA ARG A 161 27.14 -16.75 27.13
C ARG A 161 25.81 -16.43 27.78
N GLU A 162 25.50 -15.16 28.02
CA GLU A 162 24.28 -14.73 28.68
C GLU A 162 23.46 -13.81 27.78
N CYS A 163 22.15 -13.96 27.85
CA CYS A 163 21.17 -13.09 27.24
C CYS A 163 20.24 -12.64 28.37
N PRO A 164 20.10 -11.33 28.61
CA PRO A 164 19.23 -10.83 29.66
C PRO A 164 17.82 -11.42 29.59
N GLY A 165 17.26 -11.72 30.77
CA GLY A 165 15.86 -12.11 30.90
C GLY A 165 14.93 -10.91 30.71
N LEU A 166 13.64 -11.15 30.93
CA LEU A 166 12.65 -10.08 31.01
C LEU A 166 12.85 -9.23 32.28
N PRO A 167 12.51 -7.94 32.27
CA PRO A 167 12.59 -7.12 33.47
C PRO A 167 11.65 -7.64 34.56
N SER A 168 12.10 -7.59 35.81
CA SER A 168 11.30 -7.97 36.97
C SER A 168 10.27 -6.89 37.35
N ILE A 169 10.56 -5.63 37.01
CA ILE A 169 9.70 -4.45 37.18
C ILE A 169 9.78 -3.66 35.88
N GLY A 170 8.63 -3.23 35.36
CA GLY A 170 8.55 -2.55 34.07
C GLY A 170 8.35 -3.52 32.90
N ALA A 171 8.37 -3.00 31.68
CA ALA A 171 8.10 -3.76 30.47
C ALA A 171 9.36 -3.99 29.62
N ALA A 172 9.51 -5.22 29.13
CA ALA A 172 10.30 -5.48 27.93
C ALA A 172 9.49 -5.07 26.71
N VAL A 173 10.09 -4.30 25.81
CA VAL A 173 9.43 -3.81 24.61
C VAL A 173 9.96 -4.52 23.38
N PHE A 174 9.07 -5.01 22.53
CA PHE A 174 9.37 -5.63 21.25
C PHE A 174 8.77 -4.79 20.12
N THR A 175 9.37 -4.80 18.93
CA THR A 175 8.81 -4.09 17.77
C THR A 175 7.52 -4.80 17.32
N ALA A 176 6.42 -4.10 17.03
CA ALA A 176 5.19 -4.79 16.58
C ALA A 176 5.06 -4.86 15.05
N MET A 177 5.82 -4.04 14.30
CA MET A 177 5.82 -4.01 12.83
C MET A 177 7.22 -3.82 12.26
N GLY A 178 7.53 -4.57 11.19
CA GLY A 178 8.83 -4.54 10.50
C GLY A 178 9.66 -5.80 10.74
N GLY A 179 9.66 -6.73 9.77
CA GLY A 179 10.58 -7.87 9.74
C GLY A 179 9.99 -9.24 10.10
N GLY A 180 9.09 -9.75 9.26
CA GLY A 180 8.80 -11.18 9.10
C GLY A 180 7.96 -11.83 10.21
N ALA A 181 6.66 -11.99 9.95
CA ALA A 181 5.76 -12.82 10.76
C ALA A 181 6.25 -14.26 10.99
N SER A 182 7.26 -14.72 10.23
CA SER A 182 7.93 -16.03 10.39
C SER A 182 9.10 -16.03 11.37
N ASN A 183 9.66 -14.89 11.77
CA ASN A 183 10.92 -14.81 12.50
C ASN A 183 10.79 -14.20 13.91
N GLY A 184 9.58 -13.88 14.37
CA GLY A 184 9.34 -13.22 15.66
C GLY A 184 9.90 -11.79 15.74
N PHE A 185 9.36 -10.99 16.66
CA PHE A 185 9.67 -9.59 16.85
C PHE A 185 10.86 -9.40 17.81
N PRO A 186 11.93 -8.70 17.42
CA PRO A 186 13.07 -8.43 18.31
C PRO A 186 12.72 -7.39 19.39
N LEU A 187 13.56 -7.34 20.45
CA LEU A 187 13.54 -6.26 21.43
C LEU A 187 13.78 -4.90 20.76
N ALA A 188 12.96 -3.92 21.14
CA ALA A 188 13.13 -2.53 20.75
C ALA A 188 14.32 -1.91 21.51
N GLN A 189 15.02 -1.00 20.86
CA GLN A 189 16.11 -0.20 21.45
C GLN A 189 15.66 1.23 21.76
N GLU A 190 14.51 1.63 21.23
CA GLU A 190 13.93 2.96 21.32
C GLU A 190 12.42 2.86 21.10
N LEU A 191 11.70 3.87 21.58
CA LEU A 191 10.27 4.03 21.38
C LEU A 191 10.02 5.15 20.39
N ARG A 192 9.68 4.81 19.16
CA ARG A 192 9.42 5.80 18.11
C ARG A 192 7.96 6.24 18.11
N CYS A 193 7.71 7.55 18.14
CA CYS A 193 6.35 8.08 17.96
C CYS A 193 5.75 7.58 16.62
N THR A 194 4.43 7.40 16.59
CA THR A 194 3.63 6.80 15.51
C THR A 194 3.90 5.33 15.19
N GLU A 195 4.84 4.69 15.87
CA GLU A 195 5.05 3.25 15.77
C GLU A 195 4.29 2.48 16.86
N THR A 196 4.09 1.20 16.58
CA THR A 196 3.40 0.26 17.46
C THR A 196 4.41 -0.76 18.00
N PHE A 197 4.30 -1.04 19.30
CA PHE A 197 5.19 -1.92 20.03
C PHE A 197 4.41 -2.94 20.84
N ALA A 198 5.06 -4.04 21.20
CA ALA A 198 4.49 -5.03 22.11
C ALA A 198 5.20 -4.94 23.47
N PHE A 199 4.45 -4.57 24.51
CA PHE A 199 4.94 -4.38 25.87
C PHE A 199 4.64 -5.64 26.68
N LEU A 200 5.68 -6.29 27.19
CA LEU A 200 5.61 -7.51 28.01
C LEU A 200 6.12 -7.22 29.41
N TRP A 201 5.25 -7.33 30.42
CA TRP A 201 5.60 -7.03 31.81
C TRP A 201 4.98 -8.02 32.79
N ARG A 202 5.53 -8.05 34.00
CA ARG A 202 4.98 -8.81 35.13
C ARG A 202 4.46 -7.89 36.22
N GLU A 203 5.30 -6.94 36.66
CA GLU A 203 4.96 -5.94 37.66
C GLU A 203 5.11 -4.53 37.09
N PRO A 204 4.22 -3.58 37.48
CA PRO A 204 3.05 -3.78 38.33
C PRO A 204 1.89 -4.47 37.58
N ALA A 205 1.00 -5.13 38.33
CA ALA A 205 -0.19 -5.76 37.77
C ALA A 205 -1.10 -4.79 36.99
N SER A 206 -1.16 -3.53 37.42
CA SER A 206 -1.85 -2.44 36.72
C SER A 206 -0.93 -1.22 36.62
N PRO A 207 -0.27 -1.00 35.48
CA PRO A 207 0.76 0.03 35.35
C PRO A 207 0.21 1.46 35.18
N GLY A 208 -1.12 1.63 35.09
CA GLY A 208 -1.74 2.94 34.95
C GLY A 208 -1.29 3.64 33.68
N PHE A 209 -1.55 3.02 32.52
CA PHE A 209 -1.14 3.56 31.23
C PHE A 209 -1.71 4.98 31.02
N PRO A 210 -0.93 5.90 30.44
CA PRO A 210 -1.44 7.21 30.03
C PRO A 210 -2.58 7.09 29.02
N ASP A 211 -3.60 7.94 29.16
CA ASP A 211 -4.78 7.98 28.29
C ASP A 211 -4.46 8.29 26.81
N GLU A 212 -3.29 8.89 26.55
CA GLU A 212 -2.80 9.23 25.22
C GLU A 212 -2.38 8.00 24.41
N LEU A 213 -2.09 6.87 25.07
CA LEU A 213 -1.64 5.65 24.41
C LEU A 213 -2.83 4.81 23.96
N ASP A 214 -2.78 4.31 22.72
CA ASP A 214 -3.74 3.33 22.24
C ASP A 214 -3.24 1.91 22.58
N ILE A 215 -4.07 1.14 23.28
CA ILE A 215 -3.67 -0.10 23.95
C ILE A 215 -4.64 -1.22 23.59
N ASP A 216 -4.10 -2.25 22.95
CA ASP A 216 -4.79 -3.51 22.66
C ASP A 216 -4.15 -4.62 23.48
N SER A 217 -4.81 -5.01 24.59
CA SER A 217 -4.30 -6.02 25.51
C SER A 217 -4.51 -7.44 24.98
N LEU A 218 -3.47 -8.27 25.05
CA LEU A 218 -3.55 -9.70 24.74
C LEU A 218 -3.76 -10.55 26.00
N VAL A 219 -4.00 -11.85 25.79
CA VAL A 219 -4.20 -12.82 26.86
C VAL A 219 -2.97 -12.91 27.76
N SER A 220 -3.11 -12.65 29.05
CA SER A 220 -2.04 -12.83 30.04
C SER A 220 -1.69 -14.31 30.24
N ARG A 221 -0.42 -14.61 30.52
CA ARG A 221 0.09 -15.97 30.71
C ARG A 221 1.09 -16.03 31.87
N GLN A 222 0.88 -16.96 32.81
CA GLN A 222 1.80 -17.22 33.93
C GLN A 222 2.16 -15.95 34.74
N GLY A 223 1.19 -15.04 34.93
CA GLY A 223 1.40 -13.76 35.61
C GLY A 223 2.08 -12.67 34.77
N TRP A 224 2.43 -12.95 33.52
CA TRP A 224 2.90 -11.97 32.55
C TRP A 224 1.76 -11.43 31.71
N ASN A 225 1.79 -10.12 31.50
CA ASN A 225 0.82 -9.37 30.70
C ASN A 225 1.49 -8.90 29.41
N LEU A 226 0.74 -8.89 28.31
CA LEU A 226 1.19 -8.43 27.01
C LEU A 226 0.16 -7.47 26.43
N ALA A 227 0.60 -6.32 25.94
CA ALA A 227 -0.25 -5.39 25.21
C ALA A 227 0.46 -4.86 23.96
N ILE A 228 -0.31 -4.65 22.91
CA ILE A 228 0.13 -3.84 21.77
C ILE A 228 -0.16 -2.39 22.11
N VAL A 229 0.88 -1.56 22.07
CA VAL A 229 0.82 -0.15 22.43
C VAL A 229 1.24 0.67 21.23
N THR A 230 0.36 1.54 20.75
CA THR A 230 0.67 2.50 19.68
C THR A 230 0.99 3.84 20.31
N ILE A 231 2.18 4.36 20.01
CA ILE A 231 2.64 5.64 20.53
C ILE A 231 2.12 6.75 19.60
N PRO A 232 1.38 7.75 20.11
CA PRO A 232 0.91 8.86 19.28
C PRO A 232 2.05 9.72 18.73
N GLU A 233 1.71 10.62 17.82
CA GLU A 233 2.66 11.57 17.24
C GLU A 233 3.27 12.51 18.30
N THR A 234 2.42 13.02 19.16
CA THR A 234 2.76 13.93 20.25
C THR A 234 2.39 13.30 21.59
N LEU A 235 3.24 13.49 22.59
CA LEU A 235 3.07 12.98 23.95
C LEU A 235 3.19 14.13 24.94
N SER A 236 2.42 14.08 26.03
CA SER A 236 2.64 14.99 27.15
C SER A 236 3.96 14.69 27.88
N PRO A 237 4.53 15.66 28.61
CA PRO A 237 5.67 15.43 29.46
C PRO A 237 5.43 14.32 30.51
N GLU A 238 4.21 14.16 31.01
CA GLU A 238 3.88 13.07 31.94
C GLU A 238 3.94 11.71 31.26
N SER A 239 3.36 11.58 30.06
CA SER A 239 3.41 10.33 29.28
C SER A 239 4.84 9.94 28.91
N ILE A 240 5.69 10.92 28.56
CA ILE A 240 7.12 10.71 28.29
C ILE A 240 7.84 10.18 29.54
N SER A 241 7.62 10.83 30.69
CA SER A 241 8.22 10.43 31.97
C SER A 241 7.79 9.02 32.38
N TRP A 242 6.50 8.70 32.21
CA TRP A 242 5.94 7.39 32.48
C TRP A 242 6.55 6.32 31.57
N LEU A 243 6.59 6.55 30.26
CA LEU A 243 7.16 5.60 29.28
C LEU A 243 8.64 5.34 29.55
N ASN A 244 9.42 6.38 29.82
CA ASN A 244 10.83 6.25 30.19
C ASN A 244 10.99 5.44 31.48
N SER A 245 10.16 5.68 32.50
CA SER A 245 10.21 4.95 33.77
C SER A 245 9.80 3.49 33.62
N PHE A 246 8.77 3.22 32.82
CA PHE A 246 8.20 1.88 32.66
C PHE A 246 9.02 0.98 31.72
N THR A 247 9.65 1.55 30.69
CA THR A 247 10.37 0.79 29.64
C THR A 247 11.88 0.95 29.69
N GLN A 248 12.39 2.01 30.32
CA GLN A 248 13.81 2.41 30.31
C GLN A 248 14.37 2.67 28.90
N LEU A 249 13.51 2.90 27.91
CA LEU A 249 13.91 3.16 26.52
C LEU A 249 13.79 4.65 26.17
N PRO A 250 14.68 5.18 25.32
CA PRO A 250 14.57 6.55 24.83
C PRO A 250 13.38 6.68 23.88
N ILE A 251 12.63 7.78 24.03
CA ILE A 251 11.57 8.16 23.10
C ILE A 251 12.16 8.99 21.97
N VAL A 252 11.88 8.59 20.73
CA VAL A 252 12.42 9.19 19.52
C VAL A 252 11.26 9.71 18.67
N PRO A 253 11.37 10.90 18.06
CA PRO A 253 10.33 11.41 17.17
C PRO A 253 10.05 10.46 16.02
N ALA A 254 8.82 10.55 15.50
CA ALA A 254 8.38 9.77 14.36
C ALA A 254 9.28 10.02 13.14
N LYS A 255 9.44 9.01 12.30
CA LYS A 255 10.32 9.11 11.14
C LYS A 255 9.64 9.95 10.05
N ALA A 256 10.31 11.02 9.67
CA ALA A 256 9.92 11.82 8.52
C ALA A 256 9.91 10.97 7.23
N SER A 257 8.83 11.07 6.45
CA SER A 257 8.66 10.27 5.25
C SER A 257 7.89 10.99 4.16
N ILE A 258 8.20 10.65 2.91
CA ILE A 258 7.46 11.09 1.72
C ILE A 258 6.92 9.83 1.05
N THR A 259 5.62 9.79 0.87
CA THR A 259 4.90 8.63 0.29
C THR A 259 4.01 9.08 -0.86
N ALA A 260 3.92 8.29 -1.92
CA ALA A 260 2.91 8.49 -2.95
C ALA A 260 1.60 7.86 -2.51
N ILE A 261 0.54 8.67 -2.46
CA ILE A 261 -0.81 8.23 -2.07
C ILE A 261 -1.75 8.11 -3.27
N TRP A 262 -1.41 8.70 -4.40
CA TRP A 262 -2.10 8.52 -5.67
C TRP A 262 -1.14 8.64 -6.87
N PRO A 263 -1.27 7.80 -7.92
CA PRO A 263 -2.21 6.69 -8.05
C PRO A 263 -1.85 5.54 -7.09
N PHE A 264 -2.82 4.68 -6.78
CA PHE A 264 -2.57 3.49 -5.94
C PHE A 264 -1.68 2.44 -6.64
N GLN A 265 -1.50 2.56 -7.95
CA GLN A 265 -0.67 1.67 -8.78
C GLN A 265 0.74 2.24 -8.90
N THR A 266 1.46 2.27 -7.78
CA THR A 266 2.90 2.53 -7.76
C THR A 266 3.65 1.25 -7.42
N GLN A 267 4.85 1.11 -7.98
CA GLN A 267 5.73 -0.03 -7.69
C GLN A 267 7.01 0.48 -7.05
N ASP A 268 7.28 0.06 -5.81
CA ASP A 268 8.58 0.31 -5.18
C ASP A 268 9.65 -0.51 -5.91
N ILE A 269 10.48 0.15 -6.72
CA ILE A 269 11.63 -0.48 -7.39
C ILE A 269 12.79 -0.62 -6.38
N SER A 270 12.91 0.34 -5.45
CA SER A 270 13.92 0.31 -4.39
C SER A 270 13.46 1.12 -3.18
N ILE A 271 14.27 1.11 -2.11
CA ILE A 271 14.01 1.86 -0.86
C ILE A 271 13.67 3.34 -1.14
N ASN A 272 14.28 3.94 -2.16
CA ASN A 272 14.11 5.36 -2.49
C ASN A 272 13.48 5.60 -3.87
N GLN A 273 13.01 4.56 -4.57
CA GLN A 273 12.51 4.70 -5.94
C GLN A 273 11.13 4.08 -6.09
N VAL A 274 10.23 4.87 -6.67
CA VAL A 274 8.86 4.50 -6.94
C VAL A 274 8.59 4.66 -8.43
N GLU A 275 8.15 3.60 -9.07
CA GLU A 275 7.64 3.62 -10.44
C GLU A 275 6.17 4.03 -10.44
N CYS A 276 5.82 4.98 -11.29
CA CYS A 276 4.47 5.50 -11.41
C CYS A 276 3.84 4.93 -12.67
N ILE A 277 2.94 3.96 -12.51
CA ILE A 277 2.33 3.23 -13.62
C ILE A 277 1.10 4.02 -14.10
N HIS A 278 1.16 4.57 -15.32
CA HIS A 278 0.04 5.23 -16.02
C HIS A 278 -0.57 6.49 -15.37
N SER A 279 0.23 7.37 -14.76
CA SER A 279 -0.28 8.67 -14.27
C SER A 279 0.58 9.86 -14.68
N ASN A 280 -0.10 10.95 -15.06
CA ASN A 280 0.52 12.22 -15.42
C ASN A 280 0.69 13.16 -14.21
N PHE A 281 0.27 12.73 -13.01
CA PHE A 281 0.48 13.45 -11.75
C PHE A 281 0.55 12.48 -10.57
N LEU A 282 1.17 12.91 -9.48
CA LEU A 282 1.18 12.21 -8.20
C LEU A 282 0.59 13.08 -7.12
N LEU A 283 -0.15 12.45 -6.21
CA LEU A 283 -0.43 13.04 -4.90
C LEU A 283 0.56 12.43 -3.91
N LEU A 284 1.36 13.28 -3.28
CA LEU A 284 2.36 12.91 -2.30
C LEU A 284 1.88 13.34 -0.91
N SER A 285 2.16 12.50 0.09
CA SER A 285 2.00 12.80 1.50
C SER A 285 3.38 12.90 2.14
N ALA A 286 3.65 14.07 2.72
CA ALA A 286 4.79 14.32 3.59
C ALA A 286 4.33 14.18 5.04
N ASN A 287 4.89 13.21 5.75
CA ASN A 287 4.62 12.97 7.16
C ASN A 287 5.82 13.37 7.99
N MET A 288 5.59 14.05 9.10
CA MET A 288 6.60 14.32 10.14
C MET A 288 7.84 15.09 9.65
N ILE A 289 7.74 15.83 8.55
CA ILE A 289 8.85 16.64 8.04
C ILE A 289 8.98 17.92 8.88
N SER A 290 10.18 18.18 9.40
CA SER A 290 10.45 19.35 10.24
C SER A 290 10.09 20.67 9.53
N THR A 291 9.17 21.41 10.12
CA THR A 291 8.73 22.73 9.65
C THR A 291 9.59 23.84 10.27
N PRO A 292 10.15 24.77 9.48
CA PRO A 292 10.83 25.94 10.02
C PRO A 292 9.94 26.75 10.98
N PRO A 293 10.51 27.41 12.00
CA PRO A 293 9.75 28.37 12.79
C PRO A 293 9.24 29.49 11.88
N ASN A 294 7.93 29.75 11.94
CA ASN A 294 7.15 30.72 11.13
C ASN A 294 6.59 30.24 9.78
N GLU A 295 6.75 28.97 9.39
CA GLU A 295 6.05 28.40 8.22
C GLU A 295 4.75 27.67 8.61
N THR A 296 3.76 27.66 7.72
CA THR A 296 2.47 26.98 7.93
C THR A 296 2.58 25.46 7.87
N GLY A 297 3.57 24.93 7.15
CA GLY A 297 3.80 23.51 6.96
C GLY A 297 5.18 23.21 6.38
N PRO A 298 5.50 21.95 6.02
CA PRO A 298 6.82 21.58 5.55
C PRO A 298 7.07 22.08 4.13
N THR A 299 8.31 22.48 3.84
CA THR A 299 8.73 22.83 2.48
C THR A 299 9.25 21.58 1.75
N MET A 300 8.60 21.26 0.64
CA MET A 300 8.97 20.16 -0.26
C MET A 300 9.64 20.72 -1.52
N CYS A 301 10.75 20.11 -1.93
CA CYS A 301 11.47 20.42 -3.15
C CYS A 301 11.30 19.30 -4.16
N ALA A 302 10.97 19.64 -5.41
CA ALA A 302 10.93 18.74 -6.55
C ALA A 302 12.01 19.15 -7.55
N GLN A 303 12.85 18.20 -7.94
CA GLN A 303 13.97 18.38 -8.86
C GLN A 303 13.76 17.49 -10.08
N GLY A 304 13.47 18.12 -11.23
CA GLY A 304 13.49 17.49 -12.55
C GLY A 304 14.79 17.82 -13.31
N ALA A 305 14.81 17.49 -14.60
CA ALA A 305 15.99 17.69 -15.45
C ALA A 305 16.29 19.19 -15.71
N SER A 306 15.26 20.01 -15.84
CA SER A 306 15.36 21.42 -16.26
C SER A 306 15.13 22.43 -15.12
N SER A 307 14.49 22.02 -14.02
CA SER A 307 14.06 22.94 -12.97
C SER A 307 14.06 22.30 -11.58
N VAL A 308 14.20 23.16 -10.57
CA VAL A 308 13.95 22.83 -9.16
C VAL A 308 12.80 23.71 -8.71
N LEU A 309 11.74 23.10 -8.21
CA LEU A 309 10.56 23.77 -7.68
C LEU A 309 10.47 23.49 -6.18
N SER A 310 9.90 24.42 -5.43
CA SER A 310 9.55 24.21 -4.03
C SER A 310 8.11 24.62 -3.76
N ALA A 311 7.48 23.95 -2.81
CA ALA A 311 6.14 24.24 -2.33
C ALA A 311 6.07 24.09 -0.81
N ILE A 312 5.26 24.91 -0.16
CA ILE A 312 5.03 24.87 1.29
C ILE A 312 3.69 24.19 1.54
N GLY A 313 3.69 23.18 2.43
CA GLY A 313 2.48 22.52 2.87
C GLY A 313 1.56 23.45 3.63
N VAL A 314 0.24 23.27 3.46
CA VAL A 314 -0.77 23.99 4.25
C VAL A 314 -0.83 23.42 5.67
N GLU A 315 -0.85 22.09 5.78
CA GLU A 315 -0.84 21.36 7.03
C GLU A 315 0.58 20.99 7.46
N LYS A 316 0.79 20.73 8.75
CA LYS A 316 2.09 20.30 9.28
C LYS A 316 2.39 18.83 8.99
N SER A 317 1.42 17.95 9.21
CA SER A 317 1.53 16.50 9.03
C SER A 317 0.13 15.85 9.08
N PRO A 318 -0.30 15.02 8.11
CA PRO A 318 0.28 14.89 6.77
C PRO A 318 0.11 16.16 5.95
N ALA A 319 1.17 16.62 5.31
CA ALA A 319 1.11 17.67 4.30
C ALA A 319 0.98 17.03 2.91
N PHE A 320 0.01 17.48 2.12
CA PHE A 320 -0.25 16.93 0.79
C PHE A 320 0.28 17.83 -0.32
N PHE A 321 0.92 17.21 -1.31
CA PHE A 321 1.53 17.89 -2.45
C PHE A 321 1.12 17.22 -3.74
N THR A 322 0.84 18.01 -4.78
CA THR A 322 0.63 17.48 -6.12
C THR A 322 1.90 17.66 -6.94
N LEU A 323 2.41 16.57 -7.54
CA LEU A 323 3.57 16.60 -8.40
C LEU A 323 3.17 16.28 -9.84
N THR A 324 3.52 17.16 -10.76
CA THR A 324 3.39 16.94 -12.22
C THR A 324 4.79 16.91 -12.84
N PRO A 325 5.17 15.84 -13.56
CA PRO A 325 6.54 15.66 -14.07
C PRO A 325 6.93 16.58 -15.22
N ASP A 326 5.96 17.28 -15.82
CA ASP A 326 6.12 18.03 -17.07
C ASP A 326 6.84 17.18 -18.14
N ASN A 327 8.10 17.50 -18.47
CA ASN A 327 8.93 16.76 -19.43
C ASN A 327 10.02 15.88 -18.80
N SER A 328 10.02 15.68 -17.49
CA SER A 328 11.05 14.91 -16.78
C SER A 328 10.62 13.45 -16.58
N ASP A 329 11.38 12.51 -17.14
CA ASP A 329 11.16 11.07 -16.93
C ASP A 329 11.37 10.64 -15.48
N ILE A 330 12.21 11.37 -14.74
CA ILE A 330 12.50 11.12 -13.33
C ILE A 330 12.46 12.45 -12.58
N VAL A 331 11.70 12.47 -11.48
CA VAL A 331 11.67 13.60 -10.55
C VAL A 331 12.13 13.16 -9.17
N GLY A 332 13.14 13.83 -8.64
CA GLY A 332 13.57 13.68 -7.25
C GLY A 332 12.78 14.60 -6.34
N VAL A 333 12.17 14.08 -5.29
CA VAL A 333 11.43 14.84 -4.28
C VAL A 333 12.15 14.72 -2.95
N SER A 334 12.36 15.84 -2.26
CA SER A 334 12.96 15.88 -0.92
C SER A 334 12.34 16.95 -0.04
N ALA A 335 12.55 16.82 1.27
CA ALA A 335 12.35 17.95 2.18
C ALA A 335 13.44 19.01 1.92
N SER A 336 13.12 20.30 2.07
CA SER A 336 14.13 21.37 1.98
C SER A 336 15.18 21.27 3.08
N ASN A 337 14.76 20.83 4.26
CA ASN A 337 15.55 20.86 5.49
C ASN A 337 16.22 19.51 5.80
N ASP A 338 15.89 18.46 5.05
CA ASP A 338 16.43 17.11 5.21
C ASP A 338 16.70 16.48 3.84
N GLN A 339 17.97 16.51 3.42
CA GLN A 339 18.42 15.97 2.14
C GLN A 339 18.53 14.43 2.14
N ASP A 340 18.42 13.78 3.30
CA ASP A 340 18.46 12.33 3.42
C ASP A 340 17.10 11.69 3.11
N ILE A 341 16.02 12.47 3.13
CA ILE A 341 14.67 12.07 2.71
C ILE A 341 14.51 12.46 1.24
N LYS A 342 15.12 11.68 0.34
CA LYS A 342 14.96 11.84 -1.10
C LYS A 342 14.29 10.61 -1.71
N LYS A 343 13.11 10.82 -2.31
CA LYS A 343 12.39 9.82 -3.11
C LYS A 343 12.50 10.18 -4.59
N TYR A 344 12.69 9.19 -5.43
CA TYR A 344 12.71 9.35 -6.88
C TYR A 344 11.45 8.71 -7.46
N TYR A 345 10.71 9.50 -8.23
CA TYR A 345 9.53 9.06 -8.94
C TYR A 345 9.86 8.96 -10.42
N SER A 346 9.77 7.76 -10.96
CA SER A 346 9.96 7.51 -12.39
C SER A 346 8.62 7.52 -13.09
N PHE A 347 8.48 8.42 -14.06
CA PHE A 347 7.33 8.56 -14.93
C PHE A 347 7.69 7.95 -16.27
N PHE A 348 7.77 6.62 -16.32
CA PHE A 348 7.80 5.96 -17.61
C PHE A 348 6.40 6.09 -18.20
N THR A 349 6.23 7.05 -19.11
CA THR A 349 5.26 6.86 -20.19
C THR A 349 5.80 5.72 -21.03
N ASN A 350 5.64 4.50 -20.50
CA ASN A 350 5.76 3.31 -21.29
C ASN A 350 4.74 3.53 -22.40
N LYS A 351 5.21 3.89 -23.60
CA LYS A 351 4.49 3.72 -24.86
C LYS A 351 4.31 2.22 -25.12
N ILE A 352 4.01 1.43 -24.08
CA ILE A 352 3.27 0.19 -24.22
C ILE A 352 2.01 0.66 -24.93
N LYS A 353 1.93 0.33 -26.22
CA LYS A 353 0.71 0.44 -27.04
C LYS A 353 -0.46 0.23 -26.08
N ASN A 354 -1.36 1.21 -25.92
CA ASN A 354 -2.55 1.08 -25.09
C ASN A 354 -3.10 -0.34 -25.26
N HIS A 355 -2.73 -1.25 -24.37
CA HIS A 355 -3.27 -2.59 -24.39
C HIS A 355 -4.62 -2.38 -23.74
N LYS A 356 -5.57 -1.96 -24.57
CA LYS A 356 -6.97 -1.89 -24.23
C LYS A 356 -7.26 -3.24 -23.59
N TYR A 357 -7.62 -3.21 -22.30
CA TYR A 357 -7.94 -4.44 -21.58
C TYR A 357 -8.97 -5.21 -22.41
N PRO A 358 -8.84 -6.54 -22.53
CA PRO A 358 -9.80 -7.34 -23.25
C PRO A 358 -11.19 -7.02 -22.68
N SER A 359 -12.09 -6.60 -23.54
CA SER A 359 -13.39 -6.06 -23.16
C SER A 359 -14.42 -6.47 -24.18
N VAL A 360 -15.68 -6.57 -23.76
CA VAL A 360 -16.80 -6.72 -24.70
C VAL A 360 -17.39 -5.35 -24.92
N ASP A 361 -17.46 -4.87 -26.16
CA ASP A 361 -18.01 -3.56 -26.49
C ASP A 361 -19.37 -3.68 -27.17
N LEU A 362 -20.31 -2.84 -26.73
CA LEU A 362 -21.59 -2.60 -27.40
C LEU A 362 -21.48 -1.31 -28.20
N VAL A 363 -21.81 -1.39 -29.49
CA VAL A 363 -21.74 -0.25 -30.40
C VAL A 363 -23.15 0.15 -30.81
N TYR A 364 -23.56 1.34 -30.38
CA TYR A 364 -24.86 1.92 -30.69
C TYR A 364 -24.74 3.05 -31.69
N THR A 365 -25.72 3.13 -32.58
CA THR A 365 -25.84 4.21 -33.56
C THR A 365 -27.10 5.03 -33.25
N LYS A 366 -26.86 6.31 -32.95
CA LYS A 366 -27.89 7.32 -32.66
C LYS A 366 -28.67 7.66 -33.94
N LYS A 367 -29.85 8.27 -33.78
CA LYS A 367 -30.69 8.70 -34.91
C LYS A 367 -30.03 9.72 -35.84
N ASN A 368 -29.07 10.50 -35.32
CA ASN A 368 -28.27 11.45 -36.11
C ASN A 368 -27.05 10.80 -36.79
N GLY A 369 -26.90 9.48 -36.72
CA GLY A 369 -25.78 8.74 -37.31
C GLY A 369 -24.51 8.69 -36.45
N ALA A 370 -24.47 9.36 -35.29
CA ALA A 370 -23.33 9.29 -34.39
C ALA A 370 -23.22 7.90 -33.73
N ARG A 371 -22.00 7.36 -33.68
CA ARG A 371 -21.69 6.07 -33.02
C ARG A 371 -21.20 6.30 -31.59
N GLU A 372 -21.72 5.51 -30.66
CA GLU A 372 -21.24 5.43 -29.29
C GLU A 372 -20.77 3.99 -29.01
N ILE A 373 -19.57 3.86 -28.46
CA ILE A 373 -18.98 2.58 -28.09
C ILE A 373 -18.87 2.57 -26.56
N VAL A 374 -19.39 1.52 -25.93
CA VAL A 374 -19.27 1.33 -24.48
C VAL A 374 -18.84 -0.09 -24.16
N SER A 375 -17.88 -0.25 -23.25
CA SER A 375 -17.42 -1.55 -22.81
C SER A 375 -18.29 -2.09 -21.68
N LEU A 376 -18.60 -3.38 -21.70
CA LEU A 376 -19.51 -4.07 -20.79
C LEU A 376 -19.09 -3.97 -19.32
N HIS A 377 -17.79 -3.96 -19.04
CA HIS A 377 -17.24 -3.79 -17.69
C HIS A 377 -17.41 -2.38 -17.12
N GLN A 378 -17.78 -1.39 -17.96
CA GLN A 378 -17.94 -0.01 -17.52
C GLN A 378 -19.36 0.22 -16.99
N ARG A 379 -19.46 0.92 -15.85
CA ARG A 379 -20.77 1.33 -15.29
C ARG A 379 -21.63 2.12 -16.28
N ARG A 380 -21.00 2.92 -17.15
CA ARG A 380 -21.64 3.68 -18.24
C ARG A 380 -22.40 2.78 -19.23
N CYS A 381 -22.09 1.49 -19.31
CA CYS A 381 -22.75 0.54 -20.22
C CYS A 381 -24.25 0.41 -19.92
N VAL A 382 -24.62 0.38 -18.65
CA VAL A 382 -26.03 0.32 -18.23
C VAL A 382 -26.76 1.58 -18.66
N GLU A 383 -26.18 2.75 -18.38
CA GLU A 383 -26.76 4.06 -18.68
C GLU A 383 -26.99 4.24 -20.18
N LEU A 384 -25.95 3.99 -21.00
CA LEU A 384 -26.04 4.12 -22.45
C LEU A 384 -27.02 3.10 -23.06
N THR A 385 -27.07 1.88 -22.54
CA THR A 385 -27.99 0.86 -23.06
C THR A 385 -29.45 1.19 -22.71
N MET A 386 -29.70 1.78 -21.54
CA MET A 386 -31.01 2.28 -21.15
C MET A 386 -31.43 3.50 -21.97
N GLU A 387 -30.51 4.43 -22.21
CA GLU A 387 -30.73 5.55 -23.13
C GLU A 387 -31.05 5.05 -24.54
N ALA A 388 -30.29 4.07 -25.04
CA ALA A 388 -30.53 3.44 -26.34
C ALA A 388 -31.93 2.83 -26.44
N ARG A 389 -32.38 2.13 -25.38
CA ARG A 389 -33.75 1.58 -25.27
C ARG A 389 -34.83 2.65 -25.33
N LEU A 390 -34.66 3.76 -24.62
CA LEU A 390 -35.66 4.82 -24.52
C LEU A 390 -35.74 5.68 -25.78
N LEU A 391 -34.58 6.04 -26.34
CA LEU A 391 -34.47 6.93 -27.49
C LEU A 391 -34.52 6.19 -28.84
N GLY A 392 -34.45 4.86 -28.82
CA GLY A 392 -34.49 3.99 -29.99
C GLY A 392 -33.19 4.06 -30.79
N TYR A 393 -32.05 3.94 -30.12
CA TYR A 393 -30.76 3.78 -30.80
C TYR A 393 -30.61 2.35 -31.30
N LYS A 394 -29.96 2.18 -32.45
CA LYS A 394 -29.75 0.87 -33.04
C LYS A 394 -28.45 0.28 -32.50
N LEU A 395 -28.50 -0.92 -31.91
CA LEU A 395 -27.28 -1.70 -31.70
C LEU A 395 -26.75 -2.14 -33.07
N GLU A 396 -25.60 -1.62 -33.47
CA GLU A 396 -25.01 -1.88 -34.78
C GLU A 396 -24.26 -3.22 -34.78
N TYR A 397 -23.46 -3.46 -33.74
CA TYR A 397 -22.78 -4.72 -33.50
C TYR A 397 -22.29 -4.82 -32.05
N LEU A 398 -21.88 -6.02 -31.65
CA LEU A 398 -21.22 -6.30 -30.39
C LEU A 398 -19.86 -6.94 -30.71
N SER A 399 -18.79 -6.42 -30.14
CA SER A 399 -17.42 -6.91 -30.37
C SER A 399 -16.80 -7.47 -29.10
N MET A 400 -16.00 -8.53 -29.22
CA MET A 400 -15.38 -9.25 -28.10
C MET A 400 -14.02 -9.83 -28.51
N PRO A 401 -13.15 -10.23 -27.57
CA PRO A 401 -11.90 -10.92 -27.89
C PRO A 401 -12.16 -12.25 -28.62
N SER A 402 -11.17 -12.72 -29.39
CA SER A 402 -11.24 -14.03 -30.05
C SER A 402 -11.36 -15.15 -29.00
N GLY A 403 -12.34 -16.03 -29.17
CA GLY A 403 -12.63 -17.13 -28.23
C GLY A 403 -13.41 -16.70 -27.00
N ALA A 404 -13.93 -15.47 -26.94
CA ALA A 404 -14.80 -15.03 -25.86
C ALA A 404 -16.17 -15.72 -25.94
N GLU A 405 -16.65 -16.13 -24.77
CA GLU A 405 -17.95 -16.79 -24.60
C GLU A 405 -18.72 -16.08 -23.49
N GLY A 406 -20.01 -15.91 -23.70
CA GLY A 406 -20.94 -15.33 -22.75
C GLY A 406 -22.33 -15.92 -22.87
N THR A 407 -23.23 -15.48 -22.00
CA THR A 407 -24.63 -15.90 -22.01
C THR A 407 -25.53 -14.70 -21.84
N ALA A 408 -26.62 -14.66 -22.60
CA ALA A 408 -27.73 -13.74 -22.40
C ALA A 408 -28.94 -14.51 -21.90
N LYS A 409 -29.45 -14.15 -20.72
CA LYS A 409 -30.74 -14.60 -20.19
C LYS A 409 -31.77 -13.50 -20.48
N ILE A 410 -32.78 -13.85 -21.23
CA ILE A 410 -33.88 -12.95 -21.61
C ILE A 410 -35.12 -13.42 -20.87
N GLN A 411 -35.80 -12.51 -20.19
CA GLN A 411 -37.04 -12.81 -19.50
C GLN A 411 -38.14 -11.82 -19.87
N ARG A 412 -39.30 -12.35 -20.26
CA ARG A 412 -40.52 -11.57 -20.51
C ARG A 412 -41.65 -12.15 -19.67
N LYS A 413 -42.05 -11.43 -18.62
CA LYS A 413 -43.03 -11.91 -17.63
C LYS A 413 -42.63 -13.30 -17.07
N ILE A 414 -43.16 -14.38 -17.65
CA ILE A 414 -42.98 -15.78 -17.21
C ILE A 414 -42.02 -16.54 -18.14
N ASP A 415 -41.85 -16.12 -19.39
CA ASP A 415 -40.98 -16.82 -20.34
C ASP A 415 -39.52 -16.43 -20.10
N ILE A 416 -38.67 -17.46 -19.91
CA ILE A 416 -37.22 -17.32 -19.77
C ILE A 416 -36.57 -18.05 -20.94
N SER A 417 -35.77 -17.33 -21.72
CA SER A 417 -34.93 -17.92 -22.75
C SER A 417 -33.46 -17.60 -22.47
N ARG A 418 -32.57 -18.48 -22.94
CA ARG A 418 -31.12 -18.31 -22.83
C ARG A 418 -30.49 -18.40 -24.21
N ILE A 419 -29.55 -17.51 -24.48
CA ILE A 419 -28.79 -17.45 -25.72
C ILE A 419 -27.32 -17.49 -25.36
N ASN A 420 -26.58 -18.40 -25.99
CA ASN A 420 -25.13 -18.42 -25.87
C ASN A 420 -24.52 -17.40 -26.85
N LEU A 421 -23.59 -16.60 -26.35
CA LEU A 421 -22.93 -15.53 -27.08
C LEU A 421 -21.49 -15.95 -27.36
N PHE A 422 -21.14 -16.14 -28.64
CA PHE A 422 -19.80 -16.56 -29.05
C PHE A 422 -19.20 -15.58 -30.05
N SER A 423 -17.88 -15.41 -29.98
CA SER A 423 -17.13 -14.70 -31.01
C SER A 423 -17.24 -15.42 -32.36
N SER A 424 -17.40 -14.66 -33.43
CA SER A 424 -17.27 -15.12 -34.81
C SER A 424 -15.85 -14.93 -35.34
N ASP A 425 -15.60 -15.32 -36.59
CA ASP A 425 -14.32 -15.06 -37.27
C ASP A 425 -14.26 -13.66 -37.91
N HIS A 426 -15.36 -12.90 -37.87
CA HIS A 426 -15.42 -11.58 -38.47
C HIS A 426 -14.82 -10.52 -37.55
N VAL A 427 -13.96 -9.67 -38.13
CA VAL A 427 -13.25 -8.60 -37.42
C VAL A 427 -14.19 -7.43 -37.13
N ALA A 428 -14.08 -6.84 -35.94
CA ALA A 428 -14.87 -5.66 -35.57
C ALA A 428 -14.38 -4.40 -36.32
N PRO A 429 -15.30 -3.54 -36.81
CA PRO A 429 -14.93 -2.34 -37.57
C PRO A 429 -14.03 -1.34 -36.82
N HIS A 430 -14.15 -1.26 -35.49
CA HIS A 430 -13.39 -0.28 -34.68
C HIS A 430 -12.10 -0.84 -34.07
N ASP A 431 -11.87 -2.15 -34.12
CA ASP A 431 -10.70 -2.79 -33.51
C ASP A 431 -10.37 -4.11 -34.22
N SER A 432 -9.20 -4.16 -34.87
CA SER A 432 -8.75 -5.32 -35.65
C SER A 432 -8.47 -6.56 -34.80
N ASN A 433 -8.25 -6.39 -33.49
CA ASN A 433 -8.00 -7.48 -32.55
C ASN A 433 -9.30 -8.10 -32.00
N MET A 434 -10.44 -7.49 -32.30
CA MET A 434 -11.74 -7.89 -31.79
C MET A 434 -12.55 -8.62 -32.87
N ARG A 435 -13.51 -9.41 -32.41
CA ARG A 435 -14.39 -10.25 -33.23
C ARG A 435 -15.84 -9.90 -32.97
N LEU A 436 -16.67 -9.98 -34.00
CA LEU A 436 -18.10 -9.72 -33.91
C LEU A 436 -18.82 -10.91 -33.26
N LEU A 437 -19.94 -10.65 -32.58
CA LEU A 437 -20.90 -11.69 -32.18
C LEU A 437 -21.45 -12.42 -33.42
N ARG A 438 -21.65 -13.74 -33.31
CA ARG A 438 -22.30 -14.53 -34.37
C ARG A 438 -23.68 -13.98 -34.73
N SER A 439 -24.02 -13.99 -36.03
CA SER A 439 -25.20 -13.31 -36.57
C SER A 439 -26.53 -13.83 -36.01
N ASP A 440 -26.63 -15.14 -35.77
CA ASP A 440 -27.80 -15.81 -35.20
C ASP A 440 -28.12 -15.35 -33.77
N ALA A 441 -27.09 -15.19 -32.95
CA ALA A 441 -27.20 -14.66 -31.59
C ALA A 441 -27.41 -13.14 -31.60
N PHE A 442 -26.75 -12.42 -32.51
CA PHE A 442 -26.83 -10.97 -32.61
C PHE A 442 -28.25 -10.49 -32.96
N SER A 443 -28.91 -11.09 -33.95
CA SER A 443 -30.27 -10.68 -34.33
C SER A 443 -31.25 -10.78 -33.16
N LYS A 444 -31.20 -11.88 -32.40
CA LYS A 444 -32.05 -12.09 -31.22
C LYS A 444 -31.71 -11.12 -30.09
N LEU A 445 -30.42 -10.90 -29.84
CA LEU A 445 -29.95 -9.99 -28.79
C LEU A 445 -30.32 -8.53 -29.10
N SER A 446 -30.15 -8.10 -30.35
CA SER A 446 -30.47 -6.74 -30.81
C SER A 446 -31.97 -6.44 -30.68
N GLU A 447 -32.83 -7.39 -31.02
CA GLU A 447 -34.29 -7.28 -30.83
C GLU A 447 -34.64 -7.11 -29.34
N CYS A 448 -34.09 -7.97 -28.47
CA CYS A 448 -34.35 -7.93 -27.03
C CYS A 448 -33.75 -6.69 -26.34
N LEU A 449 -32.62 -6.18 -26.85
CA LEU A 449 -32.03 -4.93 -26.37
C LEU A 449 -32.85 -3.71 -26.80
N SER A 450 -33.58 -3.77 -27.91
CA SER A 450 -34.40 -2.65 -28.40
C SER A 450 -35.78 -2.57 -27.73
N ASP A 451 -36.30 -3.67 -27.21
CA ASP A 451 -37.60 -3.72 -26.54
C ASP A 451 -37.48 -3.51 -25.02
N VAL A 452 -38.05 -2.40 -24.54
CA VAL A 452 -38.08 -1.97 -23.13
C VAL A 452 -38.82 -2.94 -22.20
N SER A 453 -39.62 -3.86 -22.73
CA SER A 453 -40.41 -4.81 -21.94
C SER A 453 -39.63 -6.04 -21.46
N TYR A 454 -38.43 -6.29 -21.98
CA TYR A 454 -37.59 -7.43 -21.59
C TYR A 454 -36.67 -7.11 -20.41
N ASN A 455 -36.63 -8.03 -19.46
CA ASN A 455 -35.51 -8.17 -18.54
C ASN A 455 -34.39 -8.91 -19.27
N LEU A 456 -33.16 -8.39 -19.18
CA LEU A 456 -32.01 -8.95 -19.87
C LEU A 456 -30.81 -8.98 -18.93
N ASP A 457 -30.23 -10.16 -18.76
CA ASP A 457 -28.95 -10.36 -18.08
C ASP A 457 -27.94 -10.87 -19.11
N ILE A 458 -26.90 -10.10 -19.40
CA ILE A 458 -25.78 -10.50 -20.25
C ILE A 458 -24.55 -10.70 -19.38
N GLU A 459 -23.87 -11.84 -19.50
CA GLU A 459 -22.68 -12.15 -18.71
C GLU A 459 -21.56 -12.68 -19.62
N PHE A 460 -20.37 -12.10 -19.52
CA PHE A 460 -19.12 -12.58 -20.15
C PHE A 460 -18.04 -12.84 -19.10
N LYS A 461 -18.43 -13.34 -17.92
CA LYS A 461 -17.54 -13.65 -16.79
C LYS A 461 -16.65 -12.43 -16.48
N GLY A 462 -15.33 -12.60 -16.47
CA GLY A 462 -14.37 -11.53 -16.19
C GLY A 462 -14.34 -10.36 -17.19
N LEU A 463 -15.08 -10.43 -18.31
CA LEU A 463 -15.17 -9.34 -19.30
C LEU A 463 -16.35 -8.40 -19.06
N GLY A 464 -17.16 -8.66 -18.03
CA GLY A 464 -18.26 -7.80 -17.57
C GLY A 464 -19.63 -8.47 -17.63
N GLU A 465 -20.59 -7.78 -17.02
CA GLU A 465 -22.00 -8.16 -16.98
C GLU A 465 -22.90 -6.93 -17.19
N LEU A 466 -24.11 -7.16 -17.69
CA LEU A 466 -25.11 -6.13 -17.89
C LEU A 466 -26.47 -6.67 -17.47
N HIS A 467 -27.04 -6.04 -16.44
CA HIS A 467 -28.37 -6.33 -15.94
C HIS A 467 -29.32 -5.19 -16.29
N LEU A 468 -30.38 -5.52 -17.02
CA LEU A 468 -31.39 -4.56 -17.44
C LEU A 468 -32.77 -5.05 -17.02
N THR A 469 -33.45 -4.25 -16.22
CA THR A 469 -34.86 -4.48 -15.88
C THR A 469 -35.77 -3.89 -16.95
N GLY A 470 -36.74 -4.67 -17.41
CA GLY A 470 -37.82 -4.22 -18.26
C GLY A 470 -38.82 -3.38 -17.47
N PHE A 471 -39.41 -2.39 -18.13
CA PHE A 471 -40.44 -1.53 -17.53
C PHE A 471 -41.56 -1.29 -18.55
N LYS A 472 -42.79 -1.19 -18.05
CA LYS A 472 -43.94 -0.82 -18.89
C LYS A 472 -43.77 0.64 -19.29
N LYS A 473 -43.81 0.91 -20.59
CA LYS A 473 -43.87 2.26 -21.15
C LYS A 473 -45.14 2.93 -20.60
N LEU A 474 -45.02 3.70 -19.50
CA LEU A 474 -46.10 4.59 -19.10
C LEU A 474 -46.31 5.56 -20.27
N GLY A 475 -47.58 5.86 -20.57
CA GLY A 475 -47.96 6.81 -21.59
C GLY A 475 -47.20 8.13 -21.43
N LYS A 476 -47.01 8.82 -22.56
CA LYS A 476 -46.46 10.17 -22.58
C LYS A 476 -47.27 11.09 -21.66
N ASP A 477 -46.81 11.25 -20.44
CA ASP A 477 -46.95 12.48 -19.68
C ASP A 477 -45.54 12.90 -19.30
N ILE A 478 -45.00 13.83 -20.09
CA ILE A 478 -43.88 14.65 -19.64
C ILE A 478 -44.46 15.56 -18.56
N VAL A 479 -44.56 15.04 -17.34
CA VAL A 479 -44.49 15.90 -16.17
C VAL A 479 -43.01 16.14 -15.99
N VAL A 480 -42.58 17.38 -16.16
CA VAL A 480 -41.25 17.84 -15.74
C VAL A 480 -41.20 17.61 -14.22
N SER A 481 -40.77 16.43 -13.78
CA SER A 481 -40.41 16.23 -12.39
C SER A 481 -39.11 16.99 -12.19
N ASN A 482 -39.06 17.85 -11.17
CA ASN A 482 -37.80 18.41 -10.70
C ASN A 482 -36.79 17.24 -10.59
N GLU A 483 -35.66 17.32 -11.28
CA GLU A 483 -34.60 16.33 -11.21
C GLU A 483 -33.57 16.82 -10.18
N ILE A 484 -33.09 15.92 -9.32
CA ILE A 484 -32.02 16.22 -8.38
C ILE A 484 -30.75 16.43 -9.21
N SER A 485 -30.00 17.51 -8.94
CA SER A 485 -28.73 17.74 -9.63
C SER A 485 -27.78 16.54 -9.46
N SER A 486 -27.01 16.21 -10.50
CA SER A 486 -26.09 15.05 -10.48
C SER A 486 -25.12 15.07 -9.28
N SER A 487 -24.70 16.27 -8.87
CA SER A 487 -23.84 16.47 -7.68
C SER A 487 -24.56 16.11 -6.38
N LEU A 488 -25.79 16.60 -6.18
CA LEU A 488 -26.59 16.29 -5.00
C LEU A 488 -26.96 14.81 -4.95
N ARG A 489 -27.31 14.22 -6.10
CA ARG A 489 -27.61 12.79 -6.24
C ARG A 489 -26.44 11.90 -5.82
N LEU A 490 -25.22 12.22 -6.26
CA LEU A 490 -24.00 11.49 -5.85
C LEU A 490 -23.69 11.64 -4.36
N ARG A 491 -23.88 12.83 -3.79
CA ARG A 491 -23.67 13.08 -2.36
C ARG A 491 -24.67 12.33 -1.49
N ILE A 492 -25.94 12.25 -1.90
CA ILE A 492 -26.97 11.44 -1.22
C ILE A 492 -26.61 9.95 -1.29
N LEU A 493 -26.21 9.46 -2.46
CA LEU A 493 -25.77 8.06 -2.63
C LEU A 493 -24.57 7.73 -1.74
N SER A 494 -23.55 8.59 -1.73
CA SER A 494 -22.37 8.44 -0.88
C SER A 494 -22.74 8.39 0.60
N PHE A 495 -23.67 9.25 1.03
CA PHE A 495 -24.16 9.26 2.41
C PHE A 495 -24.92 7.98 2.78
N ILE A 496 -25.78 7.47 1.88
CA ILE A 496 -26.49 6.19 2.08
C ILE A 496 -25.48 5.02 2.16
N LEU A 497 -24.44 5.03 1.31
CA LEU A 497 -23.38 4.03 1.31
C LEU A 497 -22.60 4.00 2.63
N GLN A 498 -22.24 5.17 3.16
CA GLN A 498 -21.53 5.31 4.44
C GLN A 498 -22.32 4.78 5.65
N MET A 499 -23.65 4.76 5.56
CA MET A 499 -24.53 4.25 6.61
C MET A 499 -24.61 2.71 6.67
N GLN A 500 -23.88 1.97 5.82
CA GLN A 500 -23.81 0.49 5.75
C GLN A 500 -25.17 -0.21 5.59
N SER A 501 -26.21 0.50 5.16
CA SER A 501 -27.52 -0.07 4.85
C SER A 501 -27.59 -0.42 3.38
N ILE A 502 -27.04 -1.57 2.96
CA ILE A 502 -27.08 -1.98 1.55
C ILE A 502 -27.44 -3.46 1.40
N ASN A 503 -28.60 -3.67 0.79
CA ASN A 503 -28.75 -4.64 -0.30
C ASN A 503 -28.34 -3.96 -1.61
N ASN A 504 -27.71 -4.70 -2.54
CA ASN A 504 -27.13 -4.21 -3.82
C ASN A 504 -28.08 -3.45 -4.77
N GLU A 505 -29.36 -3.26 -4.40
CA GLU A 505 -30.39 -2.59 -5.21
C GLU A 505 -30.28 -1.05 -5.21
N VAL A 506 -29.45 -0.44 -4.36
CA VAL A 506 -29.39 1.04 -4.18
C VAL A 506 -28.81 1.80 -5.38
N VAL A 507 -28.09 1.11 -6.26
CA VAL A 507 -27.29 1.73 -7.34
C VAL A 507 -28.15 2.20 -8.54
N MET A 508 -29.40 1.71 -8.67
CA MET A 508 -30.30 1.94 -9.82
C MET A 508 -31.59 2.71 -9.48
N ILE A 509 -31.61 3.40 -8.34
CA ILE A 509 -32.81 4.02 -7.77
C ILE A 509 -33.10 5.38 -8.43
N ASN A 510 -34.31 5.60 -8.97
CA ASN A 510 -34.75 6.92 -9.48
C ASN A 510 -34.80 7.97 -8.34
N ASP A 511 -34.82 9.27 -8.65
CA ASP A 511 -34.73 10.34 -7.64
C ASP A 511 -35.79 10.22 -6.53
N SER A 512 -37.03 9.82 -6.88
CA SER A 512 -38.11 9.64 -5.91
C SER A 512 -37.81 8.53 -4.89
N LYS A 513 -37.30 7.39 -5.36
CA LYS A 513 -36.95 6.25 -4.51
C LYS A 513 -35.66 6.54 -3.71
N LEU A 514 -34.76 7.38 -4.23
CA LEU A 514 -33.53 7.79 -3.55
C LEU A 514 -33.86 8.67 -2.33
N LEU A 515 -34.80 9.60 -2.50
CA LEU A 515 -35.33 10.42 -1.41
C LEU A 515 -36.12 9.60 -0.39
N GLU A 516 -36.87 8.58 -0.83
CA GLU A 516 -37.57 7.65 0.07
C GLU A 516 -36.58 6.91 0.99
N VAL A 517 -35.46 6.41 0.45
CA VAL A 517 -34.40 5.76 1.22
C VAL A 517 -33.72 6.73 2.18
N LEU A 518 -33.34 7.91 1.69
CA LEU A 518 -32.76 8.98 2.51
C LEU A 518 -33.67 9.32 3.69
N GLY A 519 -34.99 9.43 3.46
CA GLY A 519 -35.97 9.75 4.50
C GLY A 519 -36.14 8.65 5.55
N LYS A 520 -35.86 7.39 5.20
CA LYS A 520 -35.94 6.24 6.11
C LYS A 520 -34.68 6.03 6.95
N LEU A 521 -33.56 6.66 6.59
CA LEU A 521 -32.30 6.53 7.35
C LEU A 521 -32.44 7.01 8.79
N ASN A 522 -31.65 6.39 9.68
CA ASN A 522 -31.48 6.82 11.06
C ASN A 522 -29.98 7.10 11.32
N PRO A 523 -29.47 8.30 11.01
CA PRO A 523 -28.04 8.63 11.10
C PRO A 523 -27.49 8.52 12.52
N LYS A 524 -26.23 8.07 12.67
CA LYS A 524 -25.50 8.14 13.95
C LYS A 524 -25.31 9.62 14.35
N LYS A 525 -25.17 9.92 15.65
CA LYS A 525 -25.11 11.31 16.18
C LYS A 525 -24.09 12.20 15.46
N HIS A 526 -22.91 11.68 15.12
CA HIS A 526 -21.86 12.44 14.43
C HIS A 526 -22.16 12.73 12.94
N LEU A 527 -23.13 12.05 12.32
CA LEU A 527 -23.53 12.21 10.92
C LEU A 527 -24.79 13.07 10.73
N LEU A 528 -25.44 13.47 11.83
CA LEU A 528 -26.64 14.33 11.80
C LEU A 528 -26.41 15.68 11.10
N PRO A 529 -25.27 16.39 11.28
CA PRO A 529 -25.04 17.65 10.57
C PRO A 529 -25.02 17.47 9.05
N HIS A 530 -24.37 16.40 8.56
CA HIS A 530 -24.31 16.07 7.13
C HIS A 530 -25.67 15.68 6.57
N TYR A 531 -26.44 14.88 7.30
CA TYR A 531 -27.82 14.54 6.95
C TYR A 531 -28.70 15.78 6.81
N ARG A 532 -28.66 16.70 7.79
CA ARG A 532 -29.44 17.95 7.77
C ARG A 532 -29.05 18.86 6.60
N ALA A 533 -27.76 18.93 6.29
CA ALA A 533 -27.28 19.68 5.13
C ALA A 533 -27.84 19.12 3.82
N LEU A 534 -27.82 17.79 3.64
CA LEU A 534 -28.38 17.13 2.46
C LEU A 534 -29.89 17.35 2.34
N VAL A 535 -30.63 17.19 3.44
CA VAL A 535 -32.10 17.43 3.45
C VAL A 535 -32.43 18.88 3.11
N LYS A 536 -31.69 19.85 3.65
CA LYS A 536 -31.88 21.28 3.33
C LYS A 536 -31.68 21.56 1.84
N GLU A 537 -30.69 20.92 1.23
CA GLU A 537 -30.35 21.07 -0.20
C GLU A 537 -31.39 20.38 -1.10
N VAL A 538 -31.94 19.24 -0.67
CA VAL A 538 -33.08 18.57 -1.31
C VAL A 538 -34.33 19.45 -1.28
N VAL A 539 -34.65 20.05 -0.14
CA VAL A 539 -35.80 20.97 0.01
C VAL A 539 -35.60 22.23 -0.85
N ALA A 540 -34.38 22.78 -0.86
CA ALA A 540 -34.04 23.92 -1.73
C ALA A 540 -34.14 23.58 -3.22
N SER A 541 -34.02 22.30 -3.59
CA SER A 541 -34.20 21.80 -4.97
C SER A 541 -35.68 21.55 -5.33
N GLY A 542 -36.63 21.95 -4.47
CA GLY A 542 -38.07 21.90 -4.76
C GLY A 542 -38.74 20.56 -4.43
N PHE A 543 -38.12 19.72 -3.60
CA PHE A 543 -38.71 18.47 -3.13
C PHE A 543 -39.25 18.60 -1.71
N GLU A 544 -40.44 18.05 -1.46
CA GLU A 544 -40.98 17.97 -0.09
C GLU A 544 -40.29 16.83 0.68
N PHE A 545 -39.71 17.16 1.85
CA PHE A 545 -38.99 16.20 2.68
C PHE A 545 -39.41 16.33 4.15
N ASN A 546 -40.38 15.50 4.58
CA ASN A 546 -41.10 15.64 5.85
C ASN A 546 -40.38 15.04 7.08
N ARG A 547 -39.06 15.21 7.22
CA ARG A 547 -38.33 14.67 8.39
C ARG A 547 -37.27 15.64 8.92
N PHE A 548 -37.71 16.62 9.70
CA PHE A 548 -36.88 17.27 10.71
C PHE A 548 -37.11 16.55 12.05
N ARG A 549 -36.24 15.60 12.39
CA ARG A 549 -36.05 15.13 13.77
C ARG A 549 -34.61 15.47 14.21
#